data_AF-A0A5J4N6R5-F1
#
_entry.id   AF-A0A5J4N6R5-F1
#
_cell.length_a   1.000
_cell.length_b   1.000
_cell.length_c   1.000
_cell.angle_alpha   90.00
_cell.angle_beta   90.00
_cell.angle_gamma   90.00
#
_symmetry.space_group_name_H-M   'P 1'
#
loop_
_entity.id
_entity.type
_entity.pdbx_description
1 polymer ?
#
loop_
_entity_poly.entity_id
_entity_poly.type
_entity_poly.pdbx_seq_one_letter_code
_entity_poly.pdbx_strand_id
1 'polypeptide(L)'
;EVQGDRRLLASNSDDRSNLDPKTSTIKTKPLQGANTMFYVGTEDGDLVYVDWMPQKDQDTGKMQTPKPDFYATQHDGPISYLARSPFEPSVLLVVGGWTWSIWKEGVHSGPIIESGHAQKPLTGGSWSPTRPSVFFISRADGGLEVWDLLDKTHEPVMFQSVSANALTKISLCNFSRRQIIAIGDIQGALQLFVVPRRLKTMLPQELNNFNTYIEREVKRREFVLMRWGLREQEKVEQEAENKRRAGVAPTVTLTEDELLQKEAVSSLVQVGLY
;
A
#
# COMPACT_ATOMS: atom_id res chain seq x y z
N GLU A 1 18.11 -45.01 17.73
CA GLU A 1 18.70 -43.98 18.61
C GLU A 1 20.16 -44.28 18.81
N VAL A 2 21.04 -43.39 18.36
CA VAL A 2 22.49 -43.46 18.59
C VAL A 2 22.89 -42.09 19.12
N GLN A 3 23.43 -42.11 20.33
CA GLN A 3 23.68 -40.99 21.22
C GLN A 3 24.91 -40.21 20.74
N GLY A 4 24.71 -38.92 20.45
CA GLY A 4 25.73 -38.02 19.92
C GLY A 4 26.80 -37.64 20.94
N ASP A 5 28.04 -37.58 20.45
CA ASP A 5 29.29 -37.30 21.14
C ASP A 5 29.31 -35.91 21.81
N ARG A 6 29.72 -35.84 23.08
CA ARG A 6 29.55 -34.67 23.98
C ARG A 6 30.88 -33.97 24.30
N ARG A 7 31.78 -33.87 23.32
CA ARG A 7 33.17 -33.41 23.52
C ARG A 7 33.48 -31.94 23.24
N LEU A 8 32.49 -31.04 23.24
CA LEU A 8 32.72 -29.59 23.06
C LEU A 8 32.41 -28.72 24.31
N LEU A 9 32.36 -29.29 25.51
CA LEU A 9 32.04 -28.54 26.74
C LEU A 9 33.17 -28.50 27.79
N ALA A 10 34.43 -28.52 27.37
CA ALA A 10 35.55 -28.38 28.31
C ALA A 10 36.67 -27.49 27.74
N SER A 11 36.38 -26.19 27.64
CA SER A 11 37.40 -25.14 27.69
C SER A 11 36.72 -23.83 28.06
N ASN A 12 37.27 -23.14 29.06
CA ASN A 12 36.86 -21.85 29.62
C ASN A 12 35.94 -21.93 30.85
N SER A 13 36.37 -22.69 31.86
CA SER A 13 36.16 -22.30 33.25
C SER A 13 37.45 -21.68 33.75
N ASP A 14 37.59 -20.36 33.59
CA ASP A 14 38.41 -19.45 34.41
C ASP A 14 38.48 -18.10 33.70
N ASP A 15 37.46 -17.26 33.93
CA ASP A 15 37.57 -15.79 33.88
C ASP A 15 36.25 -15.18 34.40
N ARG A 16 36.04 -15.29 35.71
CA ARG A 16 35.00 -14.56 36.45
C ARG A 16 35.65 -13.59 37.42
N SER A 17 36.32 -12.57 36.88
CA SER A 17 36.66 -11.36 37.64
C SER A 17 37.08 -10.24 36.70
N ASN A 18 36.09 -9.48 36.19
CA ASN A 18 36.13 -8.04 35.88
C ASN A 18 35.00 -7.69 34.90
N LEU A 19 33.83 -7.32 35.43
CA LEU A 19 32.77 -6.68 34.67
C LEU A 19 32.87 -5.16 34.93
N ASP A 20 33.64 -4.47 34.11
CA ASP A 20 33.54 -3.02 33.96
C ASP A 20 32.21 -2.67 33.25
N PRO A 21 31.36 -1.77 33.80
CA PRO A 21 30.13 -1.36 33.13
C PRO A 21 30.43 -0.24 32.14
N LYS A 22 31.07 -0.58 31.01
CA LYS A 22 31.19 0.32 29.86
C LYS A 22 31.00 -0.46 28.56
N THR A 23 29.81 -1.02 28.37
CA THR A 23 29.36 -1.37 27.02
C THR A 23 29.03 -0.05 26.32
N SER A 24 30.02 0.53 25.65
CA SER A 24 29.79 1.60 24.70
C SER A 24 28.82 1.07 23.66
N THR A 25 27.61 1.64 23.61
CA THR A 25 26.69 1.48 22.48
C THR A 25 27.48 1.84 21.22
N ILE A 26 27.85 0.84 20.43
CA ILE A 26 28.47 1.05 19.13
C ILE A 26 27.45 1.86 18.34
N LYS A 27 27.72 3.15 18.14
CA LYS A 27 26.93 4.02 17.27
C LYS A 27 27.17 3.52 15.84
N THR A 28 26.34 2.58 15.40
CA THR A 28 26.33 2.10 14.03
C THR A 28 26.00 3.29 13.13
N LYS A 29 26.86 3.56 12.16
CA LYS A 29 26.58 4.60 11.17
C LYS A 29 25.39 4.13 10.32
N PRO A 30 24.45 5.02 9.97
CA PRO A 30 23.39 4.70 9.03
C PRO A 30 23.98 4.16 7.72
N LEU A 31 23.33 3.16 7.12
CA LEU A 31 23.75 2.61 5.84
C LEU A 31 23.66 3.72 4.78
N GLN A 32 24.79 4.00 4.12
CA GLN A 32 24.85 5.06 3.12
C GLN A 32 24.00 4.68 1.90
N GLY A 33 22.98 5.48 1.59
CA GLY A 33 22.05 5.25 0.48
C GLY A 33 20.85 4.36 0.80
N ALA A 34 20.64 3.97 2.06
CA ALA A 34 19.40 3.31 2.46
C ALA A 34 18.24 4.32 2.46
N ASN A 35 17.16 4.00 1.74
CA ASN A 35 15.92 4.77 1.83
C ASN A 35 15.23 4.45 3.16
N THR A 36 14.93 5.48 3.93
CA THR A 36 14.23 5.40 5.23
C THR A 36 12.74 5.72 5.10
N MET A 37 12.25 5.96 3.89
CA MET A 37 10.83 6.12 3.61
C MET A 37 10.17 4.77 3.36
N PHE A 38 9.03 4.54 4.02
CA PHE A 38 8.18 3.39 3.71
C PHE A 38 6.70 3.70 3.88
N TYR A 39 5.89 2.88 3.22
CA TYR A 39 4.46 2.90 3.39
C TYR A 39 4.04 1.95 4.51
N VAL A 40 3.06 2.35 5.29
CA VAL A 40 2.42 1.58 6.35
C VAL A 40 0.93 1.52 6.04
N GLY A 41 0.36 0.33 6.11
CA GLY A 41 -1.09 0.13 6.14
C GLY A 41 -1.54 -0.14 7.56
N THR A 42 -2.58 0.53 8.03
CA THR A 42 -3.15 0.31 9.37
C THR A 42 -4.31 -0.69 9.35
N GLU A 43 -4.70 -1.15 10.54
CA GLU A 43 -5.91 -1.97 10.71
C GLU A 43 -7.21 -1.17 10.51
N ASP A 44 -7.15 0.16 10.57
CA ASP A 44 -8.29 1.04 10.32
C ASP A 44 -8.50 1.36 8.83
N GLY A 45 -7.60 0.90 7.95
CA GLY A 45 -7.68 1.14 6.50
C GLY A 45 -6.88 2.33 5.99
N ASP A 46 -6.01 2.89 6.84
CA ASP A 46 -5.22 4.08 6.50
C ASP A 46 -3.88 3.70 5.86
N LEU A 47 -3.54 4.43 4.79
CA LEU A 47 -2.24 4.38 4.15
C LEU A 47 -1.40 5.57 4.59
N VAL A 48 -0.24 5.30 5.19
CA VAL A 48 0.69 6.30 5.72
C VAL A 48 2.04 6.16 5.00
N TYR A 49 2.65 7.28 4.62
CA TYR A 49 4.02 7.33 4.11
C TYR A 49 4.88 8.15 5.06
N VAL A 50 5.96 7.55 5.58
CA VAL A 50 6.73 8.15 6.68
C VAL A 50 8.21 7.85 6.55
N ASP A 51 9.03 8.82 6.96
CA ASP A 51 10.46 8.64 7.23
C ASP A 51 10.64 8.09 8.65
N TRP A 52 11.26 6.92 8.79
CA TRP A 52 11.55 6.38 10.13
C TRP A 52 12.81 6.97 10.76
N MET A 53 13.59 7.75 10.02
CA MET A 53 14.82 8.33 10.52
C MET A 53 14.52 9.44 11.52
N PRO A 54 14.95 9.32 12.80
CA PRO A 54 14.73 10.37 13.78
C PRO A 54 15.49 11.64 13.37
N GLN A 55 14.79 12.76 13.34
CA GLN A 55 15.36 14.07 13.12
C GLN A 55 15.41 14.86 14.43
N LYS A 56 16.35 15.80 14.52
CA LYS A 56 16.44 16.67 15.69
C LYS A 56 15.33 17.71 15.59
N ASP A 57 14.36 17.62 16.48
CA ASP A 57 13.31 18.61 16.62
C ASP A 57 13.94 19.95 17.05
N GLN A 58 13.64 21.01 16.30
CA GLN A 58 14.20 22.34 16.54
C GLN A 58 13.66 22.95 17.85
N ASP A 59 12.42 22.60 18.23
CA ASP A 59 11.75 23.18 19.39
C ASP A 59 12.13 22.47 20.69
N THR A 60 12.12 21.13 20.68
CA THR A 60 12.40 20.34 21.89
C THR A 60 13.87 19.92 22.03
N GLY A 61 14.66 20.03 20.95
CA GLY A 61 16.02 19.50 20.88
C GLY A 61 16.12 17.97 20.96
N LYS A 62 14.98 17.28 21.05
CA LYS A 62 14.89 15.81 21.13
C LYS A 62 14.96 15.21 19.73
N MET A 63 15.50 14.00 19.64
CA MET A 63 15.41 13.21 18.41
C MET A 63 14.00 12.61 18.32
N GLN A 64 13.22 13.00 17.33
CA GLN A 64 11.87 12.50 17.09
C GLN A 64 11.72 12.12 15.61
N THR A 65 10.92 11.11 15.33
CA THR A 65 10.53 10.80 13.95
C THR A 65 9.67 11.94 13.42
N PRO A 66 9.89 12.40 12.17
CA PRO A 66 9.06 13.44 11.58
C PRO A 66 7.60 12.99 11.46
N LYS A 67 6.71 13.97 11.26
CA LYS A 67 5.32 13.67 10.90
C LYS A 67 5.29 12.94 9.55
N PRO A 68 4.28 12.09 9.29
CA PRO A 68 4.14 11.46 7.99
C PRO A 68 4.06 12.48 6.85
N ASP A 69 4.71 12.16 5.73
CA ASP A 69 4.69 12.97 4.52
C ASP A 69 3.35 12.84 3.78
N PHE A 70 2.70 11.69 3.92
CA PHE A 70 1.42 11.42 3.30
C PHE A 70 0.54 10.52 4.17
N TYR A 71 -0.77 10.77 4.11
CA TYR A 71 -1.82 10.07 4.84
C TYR A 71 -3.07 10.00 3.96
N ALA A 72 -3.71 8.83 3.88
CA ALA A 72 -5.00 8.67 3.21
C ALA A 72 -5.87 7.58 3.83
N THR A 73 -7.16 7.89 4.00
CA THR A 73 -8.23 7.01 4.51
C THR A 73 -9.04 6.45 3.34
N GLN A 74 -8.49 5.46 2.63
CA GLN A 74 -9.12 4.95 1.40
C GLN A 74 -9.85 3.61 1.60
N HIS A 75 -9.31 2.71 2.42
CA HIS A 75 -9.87 1.38 2.56
C HIS A 75 -10.94 1.32 3.65
N ASP A 76 -11.95 0.49 3.43
CA ASP A 76 -13.11 0.30 4.31
C ASP A 76 -12.89 -0.82 5.36
N GLY A 77 -11.63 -1.11 5.66
CA GLY A 77 -11.21 -2.11 6.63
C GLY A 77 -9.69 -2.33 6.63
N PRO A 78 -9.20 -3.30 7.42
CA PRO A 78 -7.77 -3.51 7.63
C PRO A 78 -7.01 -3.72 6.33
N ILE A 79 -5.86 -3.05 6.17
CA ILE A 79 -4.96 -3.30 5.06
C ILE A 79 -4.29 -4.67 5.28
N SER A 80 -4.73 -5.65 4.49
CA SER A 80 -4.25 -7.03 4.55
C SER A 80 -3.04 -7.28 3.65
N TYR A 81 -2.80 -6.41 2.67
CA TYR A 81 -1.61 -6.47 1.81
C TYR A 81 -1.20 -5.08 1.33
N LEU A 82 0.11 -4.82 1.39
CA LEU A 82 0.75 -3.61 0.89
C LEU A 82 2.11 -3.99 0.30
N ALA A 83 2.31 -3.73 -0.99
CA ALA A 83 3.61 -3.95 -1.63
C ALA A 83 3.82 -3.08 -2.86
N ARG A 84 5.08 -2.67 -3.06
CA ARG A 84 5.55 -2.06 -4.31
C ARG A 84 5.56 -3.10 -5.42
N SER A 85 5.31 -2.66 -6.66
CA SER A 85 5.45 -3.50 -7.84
C SER A 85 6.90 -3.96 -8.00
N PRO A 86 7.16 -5.25 -8.30
CA PRO A 86 8.50 -5.75 -8.60
C PRO A 86 9.14 -5.13 -9.85
N PHE A 87 8.33 -4.50 -10.72
CA PHE A 87 8.76 -3.98 -12.02
C PHE A 87 8.83 -2.46 -12.06
N GLU A 88 8.02 -1.78 -11.26
CA GLU A 88 7.97 -0.32 -11.16
C GLU A 88 7.84 0.07 -9.68
N PRO A 89 8.96 0.30 -8.97
CA PRO A 89 8.93 0.49 -7.51
C PRO A 89 8.11 1.69 -7.04
N SER A 90 7.87 2.68 -7.92
CA SER A 90 6.99 3.83 -7.61
C SER A 90 5.51 3.44 -7.50
N VAL A 91 5.10 2.27 -8.00
CA VAL A 91 3.71 1.81 -7.98
C VAL A 91 3.48 0.86 -6.82
N LEU A 92 2.39 1.05 -6.08
CA LEU A 92 2.00 0.21 -4.95
C LEU A 92 0.64 -0.44 -5.17
N LEU A 93 0.49 -1.68 -4.72
CA LEU A 93 -0.79 -2.36 -4.54
C LEU A 93 -1.13 -2.36 -3.06
N VAL A 94 -2.34 -1.90 -2.75
CA VAL A 94 -2.92 -1.91 -1.42
C VAL A 94 -4.23 -2.69 -1.48
N VAL A 95 -4.41 -3.61 -0.54
CA VAL A 95 -5.60 -4.44 -0.43
C VAL A 95 -6.10 -4.31 0.99
N GLY A 96 -7.36 -3.89 1.16
CA GLY A 96 -7.95 -3.69 2.47
C GLY A 96 -9.47 -3.69 2.40
N GLY A 97 -10.09 -4.24 3.45
CA GLY A 97 -11.55 -4.37 3.52
C GLY A 97 -12.13 -5.12 2.32
N TRP A 98 -12.87 -4.41 1.46
CA TRP A 98 -13.56 -4.96 0.30
C TRP A 98 -12.99 -4.49 -1.04
N THR A 99 -11.93 -3.68 -1.02
CA THR A 99 -11.36 -3.08 -2.23
C THR A 99 -9.85 -3.28 -2.31
N TRP A 100 -9.34 -3.25 -3.53
CA TRP A 100 -7.92 -3.05 -3.78
C TRP A 100 -7.72 -1.75 -4.54
N SER A 101 -6.56 -1.13 -4.34
CA SER A 101 -6.21 0.13 -4.96
C SER A 101 -4.74 0.13 -5.40
N ILE A 102 -4.47 0.85 -6.49
CA ILE A 102 -3.13 1.09 -7.01
C ILE A 102 -2.77 2.55 -6.77
N TRP A 103 -1.60 2.75 -6.18
CA TRP A 103 -1.05 4.06 -5.85
C TRP A 103 0.24 4.29 -6.61
N LYS A 104 0.60 5.56 -6.77
CA LYS A 104 1.91 5.95 -7.28
C LYS A 104 2.57 6.90 -6.28
N GLU A 105 3.82 6.60 -5.95
CA GLU A 105 4.66 7.45 -5.11
C GLU A 105 4.79 8.85 -5.73
N GLY A 106 4.68 9.88 -4.89
CA GLY A 106 4.61 11.28 -5.32
C GLY A 106 3.22 11.74 -5.77
N VAL A 107 2.25 10.85 -5.94
CA VAL A 107 0.85 11.22 -6.26
C VAL A 107 0.02 11.16 -4.99
N HIS A 108 -0.13 12.31 -4.33
CA HIS A 108 -0.86 12.43 -3.05
C HIS A 108 -2.36 12.67 -3.21
N SER A 109 -2.82 12.72 -4.46
CA SER A 109 -4.19 13.10 -4.78
C SER A 109 -5.20 11.95 -4.66
N GLY A 110 -4.75 10.78 -4.20
CA GLY A 110 -5.54 9.54 -4.02
C GLY A 110 -5.02 8.39 -4.88
N PRO A 111 -5.71 7.23 -4.86
CA PRO A 111 -5.34 6.09 -5.70
C PRO A 111 -5.52 6.44 -7.19
N ILE A 112 -4.61 5.96 -8.03
CA ILE A 112 -4.70 6.12 -9.49
C ILE A 112 -5.72 5.16 -10.09
N ILE A 113 -5.84 3.96 -9.50
CA ILE A 113 -6.83 2.95 -9.87
C ILE A 113 -7.42 2.40 -8.58
N GLU A 114 -8.72 2.19 -8.55
CA GLU A 114 -9.43 1.59 -7.43
C GLU A 114 -10.45 0.58 -7.97
N SER A 115 -10.57 -0.55 -7.28
CA SER A 115 -11.54 -1.57 -7.62
C SER A 115 -12.95 -1.19 -7.16
N GLY A 116 -13.96 -1.76 -7.81
CA GLY A 116 -15.27 -1.85 -7.17
C GLY A 116 -15.20 -2.70 -5.89
N HIS A 117 -16.27 -2.63 -5.08
CA HIS A 117 -16.42 -3.51 -3.94
C HIS A 117 -16.47 -4.98 -4.40
N ALA A 118 -15.62 -5.80 -3.81
CA ALA A 118 -15.60 -7.23 -4.04
C ALA A 118 -16.88 -7.90 -3.52
N GLN A 119 -17.14 -9.13 -3.94
CA GLN A 119 -18.30 -9.90 -3.47
C GLN A 119 -18.17 -10.35 -2.02
N LYS A 120 -16.92 -10.45 -1.51
CA LYS A 120 -16.55 -10.86 -0.16
C LYS A 120 -15.29 -10.08 0.28
N PRO A 121 -15.02 -9.94 1.59
CA PRO A 121 -13.84 -9.24 2.07
C PRO A 121 -12.56 -9.81 1.48
N LEU A 122 -11.63 -8.93 1.15
CA LEU A 122 -10.32 -9.27 0.65
C LEU A 122 -9.39 -9.56 1.84
N THR A 123 -8.69 -10.68 1.78
CA THR A 123 -7.84 -11.17 2.88
C THR A 123 -6.35 -11.06 2.59
N GLY A 124 -5.99 -10.66 1.37
CA GLY A 124 -4.60 -10.48 0.99
C GLY A 124 -4.42 -10.31 -0.52
N GLY A 125 -3.18 -10.11 -0.91
CA GLY A 125 -2.79 -9.94 -2.29
C GLY A 125 -1.35 -10.35 -2.56
N SER A 126 -0.97 -10.36 -3.83
CA SER A 126 0.42 -10.56 -4.25
C SER A 126 0.61 -10.11 -5.69
N TRP A 127 1.62 -9.29 -5.95
CA TRP A 127 2.08 -9.04 -7.31
C TRP A 127 2.61 -10.31 -7.96
N SER A 128 2.38 -10.45 -9.27
CA SER A 128 3.12 -11.45 -10.06
C SER A 128 4.60 -11.06 -10.08
N PRO A 129 5.53 -11.97 -9.76
CA PRO A 129 6.96 -11.69 -9.86
C PRO A 129 7.48 -11.81 -11.30
N THR A 130 6.61 -12.12 -12.27
CA THR A 130 7.01 -12.40 -13.66
C THR A 130 6.27 -11.60 -14.72
N ARG A 131 5.14 -10.95 -14.39
CA ARG A 131 4.41 -10.05 -15.31
C ARG A 131 4.00 -8.77 -14.56
N PRO A 132 4.25 -7.57 -15.12
CA PRO A 132 4.11 -6.30 -14.40
C PRO A 132 2.67 -5.89 -14.12
N SER A 133 1.74 -6.22 -15.00
CA SER A 133 0.32 -5.82 -14.88
C SER A 133 -0.53 -6.82 -14.10
N VAL A 134 0.06 -7.96 -13.68
CA VAL A 134 -0.69 -9.08 -13.09
C VAL A 134 -0.50 -9.11 -11.58
N PHE A 135 -1.61 -9.26 -10.85
CA PHE A 135 -1.61 -9.52 -9.42
C PHE A 135 -2.74 -10.45 -9.02
N PHE A 136 -2.63 -11.00 -7.82
CA PHE A 136 -3.53 -11.97 -7.24
C PHE A 136 -4.16 -11.39 -5.99
N ILE A 137 -5.45 -11.65 -5.79
CA ILE A 137 -6.22 -11.20 -4.63
C ILE A 137 -6.89 -12.41 -3.99
N SER A 138 -6.78 -12.56 -2.68
CA SER A 138 -7.43 -13.63 -1.93
C SER A 138 -8.65 -13.10 -1.18
N ARG A 139 -9.68 -13.95 -1.06
CA ARG A 139 -10.96 -13.59 -0.43
C ARG A 139 -11.33 -14.46 0.76
N ALA A 140 -12.20 -13.91 1.59
CA ALA A 140 -12.72 -14.56 2.79
C ALA A 140 -13.68 -15.74 2.51
N ASP A 141 -14.12 -15.95 1.27
CA ASP A 141 -14.93 -17.11 0.87
C ASP A 141 -14.14 -18.20 0.15
N GLY A 142 -12.81 -18.17 0.23
CA GLY A 142 -11.99 -19.17 -0.42
C GLY A 142 -11.74 -18.91 -1.91
N GLY A 143 -12.15 -17.74 -2.40
CA GLY A 143 -11.93 -17.30 -3.78
C GLY A 143 -10.55 -16.67 -3.99
N LEU A 144 -9.91 -17.04 -5.10
CA LEU A 144 -8.72 -16.39 -5.63
C LEU A 144 -9.09 -15.65 -6.92
N GLU A 145 -8.83 -14.35 -6.95
CA GLU A 145 -8.97 -13.51 -8.13
C GLU A 145 -7.60 -13.22 -8.75
N VAL A 146 -7.55 -13.26 -10.07
CA VAL A 146 -6.40 -12.81 -10.86
C VAL A 146 -6.81 -11.58 -11.64
N TRP A 147 -5.99 -10.54 -11.53
CA TRP A 147 -6.18 -9.27 -12.21
C TRP A 147 -5.04 -9.06 -13.21
N ASP A 148 -5.34 -8.47 -14.37
CA ASP A 148 -4.36 -8.01 -15.35
C ASP A 148 -4.77 -6.62 -15.81
N LEU A 149 -4.05 -5.59 -15.34
CA LEU A 149 -4.38 -4.18 -15.59
C LEU A 149 -4.34 -3.79 -17.08
N LEU A 150 -3.66 -4.58 -17.92
CA LEU A 150 -3.61 -4.35 -19.37
C LEU A 150 -4.72 -5.08 -20.14
N ASP A 151 -5.51 -5.91 -19.47
CA ASP A 151 -6.66 -6.63 -20.06
C ASP A 151 -7.97 -6.03 -19.54
N LYS A 152 -8.22 -6.13 -18.22
CA LYS A 152 -9.44 -5.63 -17.58
C LYS A 152 -9.17 -5.07 -16.19
N THR A 153 -9.77 -3.93 -15.90
CA THR A 153 -9.69 -3.27 -14.58
C THR A 153 -11.00 -3.20 -13.82
N HIS A 154 -12.13 -3.51 -14.46
CA HIS A 154 -13.46 -3.48 -13.83
C HIS A 154 -13.89 -4.84 -13.26
N GLU A 155 -13.24 -5.93 -13.65
CA GLU A 155 -13.48 -7.29 -13.16
C GLU A 155 -12.19 -8.13 -13.25
N PRO A 156 -12.03 -9.18 -12.43
CA PRO A 156 -10.88 -10.07 -12.52
C PRO A 156 -10.86 -10.83 -13.85
N VAL A 157 -9.67 -11.03 -14.43
CA VAL A 157 -9.49 -11.84 -15.65
C VAL A 157 -9.70 -13.33 -15.41
N MET A 158 -9.52 -13.79 -14.17
CA MET A 158 -9.77 -15.17 -13.76
C MET A 158 -10.21 -15.22 -12.30
N PHE A 159 -11.13 -16.12 -12.01
CA PHE A 159 -11.53 -16.47 -10.65
C PHE A 159 -11.39 -17.99 -10.45
N GLN A 160 -10.85 -18.39 -9.30
CA GLN A 160 -10.73 -19.79 -8.89
C GLN A 160 -11.27 -19.95 -7.46
N SER A 161 -12.23 -20.84 -7.27
CA SER A 161 -12.61 -21.31 -5.93
C SER A 161 -11.57 -22.33 -5.46
N VAL A 162 -10.86 -22.00 -4.38
CA VAL A 162 -9.70 -22.74 -3.86
C VAL A 162 -10.10 -23.56 -2.64
N SER A 163 -10.80 -22.93 -1.69
CA SER A 163 -11.29 -23.56 -0.47
C SER A 163 -12.75 -23.18 -0.23
N ALA A 164 -13.43 -23.91 0.65
CA ALA A 164 -14.72 -23.50 1.21
C ALA A 164 -14.55 -22.50 2.38
N ASN A 165 -13.30 -22.29 2.83
CA ASN A 165 -12.96 -21.43 3.95
C ASN A 165 -12.20 -20.18 3.50
N ALA A 166 -12.13 -19.18 4.38
CA ALA A 166 -11.36 -17.96 4.15
C ALA A 166 -9.89 -18.25 3.84
N LEU A 167 -9.39 -17.67 2.74
CA LEU A 167 -7.97 -17.69 2.43
C LEU A 167 -7.24 -16.74 3.36
N THR A 168 -6.06 -17.13 3.86
CA THR A 168 -5.30 -16.37 4.85
C THR A 168 -4.03 -15.77 4.28
N LYS A 169 -3.36 -16.47 3.37
CA LYS A 169 -2.14 -15.97 2.74
C LYS A 169 -1.96 -16.56 1.36
N ILE A 170 -1.44 -15.73 0.46
CA ILE A 170 -0.92 -16.15 -0.84
C ILE A 170 0.57 -15.81 -0.94
N SER A 171 1.33 -16.70 -1.58
CA SER A 171 2.74 -16.49 -1.86
C SER A 171 3.08 -17.09 -3.21
N LEU A 172 3.84 -16.36 -4.02
CA LEU A 172 4.32 -16.83 -5.31
C LEU A 172 5.81 -17.16 -5.22
N CYS A 173 6.18 -18.31 -5.77
CA CYS A 173 7.57 -18.69 -5.94
C CYS A 173 7.85 -19.15 -7.36
N ASN A 174 8.99 -18.73 -7.89
CA ASN A 174 9.51 -19.25 -9.13
C ASN A 174 10.35 -20.50 -8.80
N PHE A 175 9.93 -21.65 -9.30
CA PHE A 175 10.64 -22.92 -9.12
C PHE A 175 10.99 -23.49 -10.49
N SER A 176 12.28 -23.44 -10.83
CA SER A 176 12.77 -23.78 -12.17
C SER A 176 12.05 -22.95 -13.26
N ARG A 177 11.50 -23.57 -14.32
CA ARG A 177 10.74 -22.91 -15.40
C ARG A 177 9.24 -22.77 -15.10
N ARG A 178 8.82 -23.08 -13.87
CA ARG A 178 7.44 -22.98 -13.41
C ARG A 178 7.30 -21.88 -12.36
N GLN A 179 6.13 -21.29 -12.31
CA GLN A 179 5.74 -20.41 -11.23
C GLN A 179 4.64 -21.14 -10.47
N ILE A 180 4.77 -21.18 -9.15
CA ILE A 180 3.87 -21.85 -8.24
C ILE A 180 3.27 -20.77 -7.34
N ILE A 181 1.96 -20.87 -7.12
CA ILE A 181 1.27 -20.09 -6.11
C ILE A 181 0.88 -21.03 -4.97
N ALA A 182 1.25 -20.64 -3.75
CA ALA A 182 0.92 -21.31 -2.52
C ALA A 182 -0.17 -20.52 -1.81
N ILE A 183 -1.24 -21.20 -1.41
CA ILE A 183 -2.44 -20.58 -0.84
C ILE A 183 -2.79 -21.32 0.46
N GLY A 184 -2.80 -20.58 1.56
CA GLY A 184 -3.24 -21.07 2.86
C GLY A 184 -4.69 -20.66 3.14
N ASP A 185 -5.42 -21.50 3.85
CA ASP A 185 -6.73 -21.16 4.42
C ASP A 185 -6.72 -21.13 5.96
N ILE A 186 -7.84 -20.71 6.55
CA ILE A 186 -8.00 -20.59 8.01
C ILE A 186 -8.03 -21.95 8.75
N GLN A 187 -8.23 -23.06 8.04
CA GLN A 187 -8.17 -24.41 8.62
C GLN A 187 -6.76 -24.99 8.58
N GLY A 188 -5.77 -24.21 8.12
CA GLY A 188 -4.39 -24.65 7.99
C GLY A 188 -4.13 -25.52 6.76
N ALA A 189 -5.08 -25.60 5.82
CA ALA A 189 -4.83 -26.30 4.57
C ALA A 189 -3.95 -25.44 3.66
N LEU A 190 -2.89 -26.05 3.12
CA LEU A 190 -2.02 -25.44 2.12
C LEU A 190 -2.24 -26.09 0.77
N GLN A 191 -2.66 -25.30 -0.22
CA GLN A 191 -2.83 -25.75 -1.59
C GLN A 191 -1.81 -25.08 -2.51
N LEU A 192 -1.30 -25.84 -3.48
CA LEU A 192 -0.30 -25.39 -4.45
C LEU A 192 -0.87 -25.49 -5.86
N PHE A 193 -0.77 -24.41 -6.64
CA PHE A 193 -1.18 -24.39 -8.04
C PHE A 193 -0.01 -23.96 -8.93
N VAL A 194 0.03 -24.50 -10.14
CA VAL A 194 0.96 -24.04 -11.17
C VAL A 194 0.31 -22.88 -11.92
N VAL A 195 0.97 -21.72 -11.93
CA VAL A 195 0.45 -20.54 -12.64
C VAL A 195 0.46 -20.80 -14.16
N PRO A 196 -0.68 -20.63 -14.85
CA PRO A 196 -0.79 -20.82 -16.29
C PRO A 196 0.21 -19.95 -17.07
N ARG A 197 0.68 -20.46 -18.22
CA ARG A 197 1.66 -19.75 -19.07
C ARG A 197 1.25 -18.30 -19.38
N ARG A 198 -0.04 -18.08 -19.67
CA ARG A 198 -0.61 -16.75 -19.98
C ARG A 198 -0.44 -15.74 -18.84
N LEU A 199 -0.42 -16.19 -17.58
CA LEU A 199 -0.32 -15.31 -16.41
C LEU A 199 1.13 -15.10 -15.93
N LYS A 200 2.09 -15.88 -16.45
CA LYS A 200 3.51 -15.79 -16.07
C LYS A 200 4.46 -15.36 -17.19
N THR A 201 4.08 -15.52 -18.46
CA THR A 201 4.95 -15.17 -19.59
C THR A 201 4.73 -13.73 -19.98
N MET A 202 5.72 -12.90 -19.68
CA MET A 202 5.77 -11.52 -20.14
C MET A 202 5.94 -11.44 -21.65
N LEU A 203 5.13 -10.60 -22.30
CA LEU A 203 5.24 -10.28 -23.71
C LEU A 203 6.29 -9.17 -23.95
N PRO A 204 6.87 -9.09 -25.16
CA PRO A 204 7.68 -7.94 -25.53
C PRO A 204 6.91 -6.63 -25.35
N GLN A 205 7.59 -5.59 -24.87
CA GLN A 205 7.01 -4.25 -24.60
C GLN A 205 5.94 -4.19 -23.49
N GLU A 206 5.60 -5.30 -22.83
CA GLU A 206 4.55 -5.31 -21.81
C GLU A 206 4.87 -4.37 -20.64
N LEU A 207 6.14 -4.27 -20.21
CA LEU A 207 6.55 -3.29 -19.19
C LEU A 207 6.31 -1.85 -19.65
N ASN A 208 6.65 -1.56 -20.90
CA ASN A 208 6.45 -0.23 -21.46
C ASN A 208 4.96 0.12 -21.55
N ASN A 209 4.12 -0.84 -21.92
CA ASN A 209 2.67 -0.67 -21.97
C ASN A 209 2.09 -0.47 -20.57
N PHE A 210 2.56 -1.24 -19.58
CA PHE A 210 2.19 -1.08 -18.18
C PHE A 210 2.55 0.33 -17.66
N ASN A 211 3.80 0.76 -17.85
CA ASN A 211 4.24 2.09 -17.42
C ASN A 211 3.46 3.20 -18.13
N THR A 212 3.24 3.07 -19.45
CA THR A 212 2.41 4.01 -20.21
C THR A 212 0.98 4.07 -19.68
N TYR A 213 0.42 2.92 -19.28
CA TYR A 213 -0.92 2.85 -18.68
C TYR A 213 -0.97 3.56 -17.33
N ILE A 214 0.01 3.32 -16.46
CA ILE A 214 0.13 4.00 -15.17
C ILE A 214 0.22 5.52 -15.35
N GLU A 215 1.06 6.02 -16.27
CA GLU A 215 1.16 7.47 -16.54
C GLU A 215 -0.15 8.08 -17.05
N ARG A 216 -0.92 7.32 -17.84
CA ARG A 216 -2.25 7.76 -18.29
C ARG A 216 -3.22 7.86 -17.12
N GLU A 217 -3.20 6.91 -16.18
CA GLU A 217 -4.07 6.93 -15.01
C GLU A 217 -3.72 8.07 -14.05
N VAL A 218 -2.44 8.43 -13.90
CA VAL A 218 -2.01 9.64 -13.17
C VAL A 218 -2.63 10.90 -13.77
N LYS A 219 -2.47 11.11 -15.09
CA LYS A 219 -3.06 12.26 -15.80
C LYS A 219 -4.58 12.27 -15.73
N ARG A 220 -5.22 11.09 -15.82
CA ARG A 220 -6.66 10.95 -15.67
C ARG A 220 -7.12 11.39 -14.27
N ARG A 221 -6.39 11.00 -13.22
CA ARG A 221 -6.69 11.39 -11.83
C ARG A 221 -6.61 12.91 -11.66
N GLU A 222 -5.55 13.54 -12.13
CA GLU A 222 -5.39 15.01 -12.10
C GLU A 222 -6.58 15.72 -12.78
N PHE A 223 -6.94 15.25 -13.99
CA PHE A 223 -8.07 15.80 -14.72
C PHE A 223 -9.40 15.63 -13.96
N VAL A 224 -9.63 14.45 -13.38
CA VAL A 224 -10.85 14.16 -12.61
C VAL A 224 -10.96 15.07 -11.38
N LEU A 225 -9.85 15.32 -10.68
CA LEU A 225 -9.83 16.22 -9.53
C LEU A 225 -10.07 17.67 -9.92
N MET A 226 -9.42 18.16 -10.98
CA MET A 226 -9.68 19.49 -11.53
C MET A 226 -11.17 19.67 -11.84
N ARG A 227 -11.78 18.68 -12.49
CA ARG A 227 -13.22 18.69 -12.83
C ARG A 227 -14.11 18.66 -11.60
N TRP A 228 -13.72 17.93 -10.55
CA TRP A 228 -14.44 17.94 -9.28
C TRP A 228 -14.40 19.31 -8.60
N GLY A 229 -13.23 19.95 -8.59
CA GLY A 229 -13.07 21.30 -8.03
C GLY A 229 -13.97 22.32 -8.71
N LEU A 230 -14.06 22.28 -10.05
CA LEU A 230 -14.98 23.15 -10.80
C LEU A 230 -16.45 22.93 -10.42
N ARG A 231 -16.89 21.67 -10.30
CA ARG A 231 -18.28 21.36 -9.91
C ARG A 231 -18.59 21.84 -8.50
N GLU A 232 -17.64 21.73 -7.58
CA GLU A 232 -17.83 22.20 -6.20
C GLU A 232 -17.93 23.73 -6.15
N GLN A 233 -17.12 24.43 -6.94
CA GLN A 233 -17.23 25.89 -7.09
C GLN A 233 -18.59 26.30 -7.66
N GLU A 234 -19.04 25.66 -8.75
CA GLU A 234 -20.36 25.91 -9.35
C GLU A 234 -21.50 25.68 -8.33
N LYS A 235 -21.40 24.62 -7.51
CA LYS A 235 -22.37 24.31 -6.46
C LYS A 235 -22.39 25.38 -5.36
N VAL A 236 -21.22 25.80 -4.88
CA VAL A 236 -21.09 26.86 -3.87
C VAL A 236 -21.67 28.19 -4.38
N GLU A 237 -21.40 28.54 -5.64
CA GLU A 237 -21.95 29.75 -6.26
C GLU A 237 -23.47 29.70 -6.39
N GLN A 238 -24.02 28.55 -6.83
CA GLN A 238 -25.48 28.34 -6.90
C GLN A 238 -26.14 28.40 -5.52
N GLU A 239 -25.54 27.80 -4.50
CA GLU A 239 -26.04 27.88 -3.12
C GLU A 239 -25.98 29.31 -2.57
N ALA A 240 -24.91 30.06 -2.85
CA ALA A 240 -24.79 31.46 -2.45
C ALA A 240 -25.85 32.35 -3.13
N GLU A 241 -26.11 32.14 -4.42
CA GLU A 241 -27.16 32.84 -5.16
C GLU A 241 -28.56 32.49 -4.64
N ASN A 242 -28.83 31.22 -4.33
CA ASN A 242 -30.09 30.79 -3.71
C ASN A 242 -30.30 31.42 -2.32
N LYS A 243 -29.25 31.51 -1.49
CA LYS A 243 -29.32 32.19 -0.18
C LYS A 243 -29.59 33.69 -0.32
N ARG A 244 -28.96 34.36 -1.31
CA ARG A 244 -29.24 35.77 -1.64
C ARG A 244 -30.70 35.98 -2.05
N ARG A 245 -31.23 35.10 -2.91
CA ARG A 245 -32.64 35.14 -3.35
C ARG A 245 -33.63 34.85 -2.22
N ALA A 246 -33.25 34.02 -1.25
CA ALA A 246 -34.06 33.72 -0.07
C ALA A 246 -34.06 34.82 1.01
N GLY A 247 -33.32 35.92 0.82
CA GLY A 247 -33.28 37.05 1.76
C GLY A 247 -32.57 36.75 3.09
N VAL A 248 -31.80 35.65 3.17
CA VAL A 248 -31.01 35.29 4.35
C VAL A 248 -29.68 36.05 4.31
N ALA A 249 -29.46 36.96 5.26
CA ALA A 249 -28.19 37.68 5.39
C ALA A 249 -27.03 36.70 5.67
N PRO A 250 -25.84 36.89 5.09
CA PRO A 250 -24.75 35.93 5.21
C PRO A 250 -24.09 36.07 6.59
N THR A 251 -24.46 35.22 7.54
CA THR A 251 -23.59 34.93 8.69
C THR A 251 -22.73 33.74 8.31
N VAL A 252 -21.66 33.98 7.55
CA VAL A 252 -20.60 32.98 7.35
C VAL A 252 -19.46 33.33 8.31
N THR A 253 -19.63 32.95 9.56
CA THR A 253 -18.46 32.68 10.42
C THR A 253 -18.17 31.21 10.22
N LEU A 254 -17.23 30.90 9.30
CA LEU A 254 -16.65 29.56 9.24
C LEU A 254 -16.05 29.28 10.62
N THR A 255 -16.36 28.12 11.21
CA THR A 255 -15.66 27.69 12.42
C THR A 255 -14.18 27.49 12.09
N GLU A 256 -13.28 27.69 13.06
CA GLU A 256 -11.83 27.52 12.84
C GLU A 256 -11.51 26.15 12.22
N ASP A 257 -12.27 25.11 12.56
CA ASP A 257 -12.13 23.77 12.02
C ASP A 257 -12.45 23.67 10.51
N GLU A 258 -13.45 24.41 10.01
CA GLU A 258 -13.83 24.43 8.60
C GLU A 258 -12.81 25.20 7.74
N LEU A 259 -12.17 26.22 8.31
CA LEU A 259 -11.06 26.94 7.68
C LEU A 259 -9.81 26.06 7.59
N LEU A 260 -9.48 25.34 8.65
CA LEU A 260 -8.35 24.40 8.68
C LEU A 260 -8.54 23.24 7.69
N GLN A 261 -9.75 22.70 7.58
CA GLN A 261 -10.05 21.66 6.59
C GLN A 261 -9.94 22.17 5.16
N LYS A 262 -10.38 23.39 4.88
CA LYS A 262 -10.22 24.01 3.55
C LYS A 262 -8.77 24.30 3.21
N GLU A 263 -7.96 24.77 4.17
CA GLU A 263 -6.52 24.98 3.98
C GLU A 263 -5.76 23.67 3.76
N ALA A 264 -6.13 22.60 4.46
CA ALA A 264 -5.55 21.27 4.26
C ALA A 264 -5.83 20.73 2.84
N VAL A 265 -7.07 20.89 2.35
CA VAL A 265 -7.43 20.47 0.99
C VAL A 265 -6.77 21.36 -0.07
N SER A 266 -6.68 22.68 0.17
CA SER A 266 -6.03 23.61 -0.75
C SER A 266 -4.52 23.40 -0.85
N SER A 267 -3.85 23.12 0.27
CA SER A 267 -2.41 22.84 0.30
C SER A 267 -2.09 21.51 -0.40
N LEU A 268 -2.92 20.47 -0.26
CA LEU A 268 -2.78 19.22 -1.02
C LEU A 268 -2.90 19.42 -2.54
N VAL A 269 -3.75 20.35 -3.00
CA VAL A 269 -3.88 20.70 -4.43
C VAL A 269 -2.67 21.49 -4.93
N GLN A 270 -2.09 22.35 -4.09
CA GLN A 270 -0.99 23.24 -4.47
C GLN A 270 0.39 22.55 -4.46
N VAL A 271 0.56 21.53 -3.62
CA VAL A 271 1.77 20.69 -3.58
C VAL A 271 1.84 19.71 -4.77
N GLY A 272 0.71 19.42 -5.44
CA GLY A 272 0.65 18.58 -6.65
C GLY A 272 0.94 19.30 -7.97
N LEU A 273 1.35 20.57 -7.95
CA LEU A 273 1.60 21.39 -9.15
C LEU A 273 3.07 21.80 -9.36
N TYR A 274 4.03 21.18 -8.68
CA TYR A 274 5.47 21.40 -8.89
C TYR A 274 6.24 20.11 -9.09
#